data_AF-A0A917MAS7-F1
#
_entry.id   AF-A0A917MAS7-F1
#
_cell.length_a   1.000
_cell.length_b   1.000
_cell.length_c   1.000
_cell.angle_alpha   90.00
_cell.angle_beta   90.00
_cell.angle_gamma   90.00
#
_symmetry.space_group_name_H-M   'P 1'
#
loop_
_entity.id
_entity.type
_entity.pdbx_description
1 polymer ?
#
loop_
_entity_poly.entity_id
_entity_poly.type
_entity_poly.pdbx_seq_one_letter_code
_entity_poly.pdbx_strand_id
1 'polypeptide(L)'
;MIDLNKMKLNRIYLNFMLVLGLTLAIPFGSAAAAASTVESSLHKPLRSDAVLKIGSTSAVVNGMTMTVQPVYEKNGVTMAPVNVLIRMFRLDYNYDQKNRSFWFKTRLFEQQQLSFKLGERKGESNNGLKIRTFTLSAAPFEKKGSLMVPLRDIVEQLGGKISYDAKTKEIRIKGVDKPVTDSKYRIGDSSNSWSIAAPKGFKPESLAKKEDCDGCFAISGSAGDRPYSLIFSVSESSSSLTPKQLQEETIAQLKPSQVVMESRFAKQPAGEFSVVSTSWNNAFSIQYNEYWTIQAGKRIYSIVISQDNYGNGRIVGERDRIALAFMETFKTSFHSGDPNLFDIYEN
;
A
#
# COMPACT_ATOMS: atom_id res chain seq x y z
N MET A 1 30.51 -13.85 51.98
CA MET A 1 29.68 -14.91 51.38
C MET A 1 28.29 -14.72 51.96
N ILE A 2 27.42 -14.05 51.21
CA ILE A 2 26.14 -13.50 51.69
C ILE A 2 25.04 -14.45 51.20
N ASP A 3 24.26 -14.96 52.15
CA ASP A 3 23.02 -15.69 51.89
C ASP A 3 21.89 -14.83 52.49
N LEU A 4 21.03 -14.27 51.64
CA LEU A 4 19.85 -13.53 52.06
C LEU A 4 18.64 -14.13 51.35
N ASN A 5 17.97 -15.02 52.07
CA ASN A 5 16.67 -15.54 51.71
C ASN A 5 15.69 -15.26 52.87
N LYS A 6 14.50 -14.77 52.51
CA LYS A 6 13.24 -14.67 53.28
C LYS A 6 13.02 -13.46 54.21
N MET A 7 12.05 -12.61 53.82
CA MET A 7 11.08 -11.94 54.71
C MET A 7 9.84 -11.57 53.87
N LYS A 8 8.76 -12.37 53.93
CA LYS A 8 7.56 -12.26 54.79
C LYS A 8 6.57 -11.13 54.44
N LEU A 9 5.41 -11.61 53.99
CA LEU A 9 4.06 -11.06 53.81
C LEU A 9 3.48 -10.38 55.08
N ASN A 10 2.73 -9.26 54.96
CA ASN A 10 1.32 -9.14 55.42
C ASN A 10 0.67 -7.71 55.47
N ARG A 11 -0.65 -7.71 55.19
CA ARG A 11 -1.78 -6.85 55.64
C ARG A 11 -2.00 -5.48 54.96
N ILE A 12 -3.05 -5.32 54.13
CA ILE A 12 -4.50 -5.07 54.41
C ILE A 12 -4.75 -3.71 55.09
N TYR A 13 -5.37 -2.77 54.36
CA TYR A 13 -6.38 -1.84 54.91
C TYR A 13 -7.49 -1.58 53.88
N LEU A 14 -8.71 -1.79 54.36
CA LEU A 14 -10.02 -1.63 53.76
C LEU A 14 -10.58 -0.29 54.25
N ASN A 15 -11.19 0.53 53.39
CA ASN A 15 -12.20 1.51 53.83
C ASN A 15 -13.14 1.95 52.70
N PHE A 16 -14.41 1.58 52.90
CA PHE A 16 -15.67 2.29 52.64
C PHE A 16 -15.71 3.42 51.58
N MET A 17 -16.59 3.26 50.58
CA MET A 17 -17.50 4.33 50.16
C MET A 17 -18.79 3.77 49.58
N LEU A 18 -19.87 4.42 50.00
CA LEU A 18 -21.28 4.06 49.96
C LEU A 18 -21.89 4.29 48.57
N VAL A 19 -22.80 3.43 48.16
CA VAL A 19 -23.63 3.55 46.96
C VAL A 19 -24.79 4.52 47.22
N LEU A 20 -24.99 5.49 46.32
CA LEU A 20 -26.31 6.11 46.11
C LEU A 20 -26.60 6.14 44.61
N GLY A 21 -27.61 5.38 44.21
CA GLY A 21 -28.08 5.29 42.82
C GLY A 21 -28.97 6.46 42.44
N LEU A 22 -28.79 6.95 41.21
CA LEU A 22 -29.85 7.53 40.42
C LEU A 22 -29.82 6.89 39.03
N THR A 23 -30.88 6.17 38.73
CA THR A 23 -31.15 5.51 37.45
C THR A 23 -31.59 6.53 36.40
N LEU A 24 -30.86 6.62 35.29
CA LEU A 24 -31.41 7.03 34.01
C LEU A 24 -31.30 5.83 33.07
N ALA A 25 -32.47 5.23 32.80
CA ALA A 25 -32.62 4.21 31.79
C ALA A 25 -32.34 4.82 30.42
N ILE A 26 -31.23 4.42 29.80
CA ILE A 26 -31.01 4.60 28.36
C ILE A 26 -31.29 3.23 27.73
N PRO A 27 -32.25 3.11 26.80
CA PRO A 27 -32.49 1.85 26.13
C PRO A 27 -31.21 1.44 25.38
N PHE A 28 -30.70 0.25 25.68
CA PHE A 28 -29.66 -0.41 24.90
C PHE A 28 -30.23 -0.72 23.51
N GLY A 29 -30.14 0.25 22.62
CA GLY A 29 -30.26 0.04 21.19
C GLY A 29 -29.14 -0.91 20.78
N SER A 30 -29.53 -2.06 20.25
CA SER A 30 -28.68 -3.09 19.65
C SER A 30 -27.56 -2.47 18.80
N ALA A 31 -26.32 -2.58 19.29
CA ALA A 31 -25.09 -2.20 18.60
C ALA A 31 -24.72 -3.20 17.48
N ALA A 32 -25.70 -3.65 16.70
CA ALA A 32 -25.53 -4.63 15.63
C ALA A 32 -25.52 -4.01 14.21
N ALA A 33 -25.55 -2.67 14.08
CA ALA A 33 -25.72 -2.01 12.78
C ALA A 33 -24.59 -1.02 12.40
N ALA A 34 -23.44 -1.06 13.06
CA ALA A 34 -22.31 -0.15 12.77
C ALA A 34 -21.01 -0.84 12.30
N ALA A 35 -21.00 -2.18 12.19
CA ALA A 35 -19.81 -2.93 11.77
C ALA A 35 -19.73 -3.22 10.26
N SER A 36 -20.79 -2.97 9.48
CA SER A 36 -20.89 -3.46 8.09
C SER A 36 -20.49 -2.45 6.99
N THR A 37 -20.01 -1.25 7.33
CA THR A 37 -19.68 -0.23 6.31
C THR A 37 -18.18 0.07 6.14
N VAL A 38 -17.31 -0.48 6.99
CA VAL A 38 -15.85 -0.29 6.87
C VAL A 38 -15.18 -1.36 5.98
N GLU A 39 -15.81 -2.52 5.83
CA GLU A 39 -15.26 -3.73 5.19
C GLU A 39 -15.07 -3.63 3.66
N SER A 40 -15.75 -2.70 2.99
CA SER A 40 -15.72 -2.60 1.51
C SER A 40 -14.57 -1.76 0.92
N SER A 41 -13.72 -1.17 1.77
CA SER A 41 -12.69 -0.22 1.34
C SER A 41 -11.35 -0.85 0.94
N LEU A 42 -11.15 -2.15 1.18
CA LEU A 42 -9.84 -2.81 1.13
C LEU A 42 -9.66 -3.83 -0.02
N HIS A 43 -10.18 -3.52 -1.22
CA HIS A 43 -10.48 -4.55 -2.24
C HIS A 43 -10.06 -4.24 -3.68
N LYS A 44 -9.10 -3.33 -3.94
CA LYS A 44 -8.73 -3.00 -5.34
C LYS A 44 -7.23 -2.90 -5.58
N PRO A 45 -6.78 -3.29 -6.80
CA PRO A 45 -5.37 -3.27 -7.21
C PRO A 45 -4.72 -1.92 -6.98
N LEU A 46 -3.41 -1.90 -6.73
CA LEU A 46 -2.63 -0.67 -6.61
C LEU A 46 -2.52 0.00 -7.97
N ARG A 47 -3.54 0.80 -8.23
CA ARG A 47 -3.61 1.68 -9.36
C ARG A 47 -3.17 3.04 -8.88
N SER A 48 -2.35 3.75 -9.63
CA SER A 48 -2.38 5.21 -9.63
C SER A 48 -3.40 5.64 -10.68
N ASP A 49 -4.69 5.40 -10.44
CA ASP A 49 -5.75 5.79 -11.39
C ASP A 49 -6.90 6.53 -10.73
N ALA A 50 -7.56 7.37 -11.52
CA ALA A 50 -8.79 8.00 -11.08
C ALA A 50 -9.77 8.15 -12.23
N VAL A 51 -11.05 7.97 -11.93
CA VAL A 51 -12.17 8.29 -12.81
C VAL A 51 -13.03 9.33 -12.11
N LEU A 52 -13.13 10.50 -12.72
CA LEU A 52 -13.98 11.59 -12.26
C LEU A 52 -15.00 11.92 -13.35
N LYS A 53 -16.09 12.59 -12.98
CA LYS A 53 -17.08 13.09 -13.92
C LYS A 53 -17.44 14.53 -13.58
N ILE A 54 -17.51 15.40 -14.60
CA ILE A 54 -17.88 16.81 -14.40
C ILE A 54 -19.25 16.89 -13.72
N GLY A 55 -19.34 17.69 -12.66
CA GLY A 55 -20.55 17.90 -11.86
C GLY A 55 -20.87 16.79 -10.84
N SER A 56 -20.16 15.65 -10.89
CA SER A 56 -20.36 14.54 -9.94
C SER A 56 -19.74 14.84 -8.59
N THR A 57 -20.43 14.48 -7.50
CA THR A 57 -19.89 14.47 -6.13
C THR A 57 -19.18 13.17 -5.78
N SER A 58 -19.02 12.26 -6.75
CA SER A 58 -18.35 10.98 -6.58
C SER A 58 -17.20 10.83 -7.58
N ALA A 59 -16.10 10.26 -7.10
CA ALA A 59 -14.96 9.84 -7.91
C ALA A 59 -14.54 8.42 -7.52
N VAL A 60 -13.99 7.68 -8.49
CA VAL A 60 -13.33 6.40 -8.24
C VAL A 60 -11.83 6.65 -8.27
N VAL A 61 -11.14 6.46 -7.16
CA VAL A 61 -9.70 6.71 -7.03
C VAL A 61 -9.02 5.45 -6.51
N ASN A 62 -8.04 4.96 -7.25
CA ASN A 62 -7.35 3.69 -6.99
C ASN A 62 -8.37 2.56 -6.80
N GLY A 63 -9.37 2.57 -7.67
CA GLY A 63 -10.54 1.72 -7.59
C GLY A 63 -11.57 2.09 -6.50
N MET A 64 -11.25 2.81 -5.44
CA MET A 64 -12.20 3.10 -4.36
C MET A 64 -13.13 4.27 -4.71
N THR A 65 -14.44 4.08 -4.53
CA THR A 65 -15.41 5.17 -4.66
C THR A 65 -15.33 6.07 -3.43
N MET A 66 -15.25 7.40 -3.65
CA MET A 66 -15.24 8.39 -2.59
C MET A 66 -16.07 9.62 -2.95
N THR A 67 -16.56 10.31 -1.91
CA THR A 67 -17.22 11.60 -2.05
C THR A 67 -16.18 12.71 -2.24
N VAL A 68 -16.41 13.58 -3.21
CA VAL A 68 -15.52 14.68 -3.58
C VAL A 68 -16.31 15.95 -3.84
N GLN A 69 -15.66 17.12 -3.74
CA GLN A 69 -16.24 18.33 -4.33
C GLN A 69 -16.35 18.15 -5.85
N PRO A 70 -17.45 18.60 -6.48
CA PRO A 70 -17.64 18.43 -7.91
C PRO A 70 -16.49 19.02 -8.72
N VAL A 71 -16.01 18.22 -9.68
CA VAL A 71 -15.12 18.71 -10.73
C VAL A 71 -15.93 19.60 -11.66
N TYR A 72 -15.38 20.74 -12.05
CA TYR A 72 -16.06 21.67 -12.96
C TYR A 72 -15.06 22.31 -13.92
N GLU A 73 -15.57 22.81 -15.03
CA GLU A 73 -14.78 23.60 -15.97
C GLU A 73 -14.88 25.08 -15.62
N LYS A 74 -13.76 25.79 -15.68
CA LYS A 74 -13.67 27.24 -15.55
C LYS A 74 -12.76 27.77 -16.65
N ASN A 75 -13.33 28.50 -17.61
CA ASN A 75 -12.61 29.08 -18.75
C ASN A 75 -11.77 28.03 -19.52
N GLY A 76 -12.36 26.87 -19.84
CA GLY A 76 -11.66 25.78 -20.52
C GLY A 76 -10.70 24.97 -19.65
N VAL A 77 -10.57 25.29 -18.34
CA VAL A 77 -9.71 24.57 -17.40
C VAL A 77 -10.56 23.73 -16.46
N THR A 78 -10.29 22.43 -16.42
CA THR A 78 -10.90 21.51 -15.46
C THR A 78 -10.32 21.72 -14.07
N MET A 79 -11.14 22.19 -13.14
CA MET A 79 -10.81 22.36 -11.73
C MET A 79 -11.28 21.14 -10.94
N ALA A 80 -10.37 20.50 -10.22
CA ALA A 80 -10.65 19.30 -9.43
C ALA A 80 -10.14 19.46 -8.00
N PRO A 81 -10.74 18.76 -7.02
CA PRO A 81 -10.27 18.85 -5.65
C PRO A 81 -8.95 18.07 -5.50
N VAL A 82 -7.97 18.71 -4.86
CA VAL A 82 -6.60 18.19 -4.73
C VAL A 82 -6.56 16.85 -3.99
N ASN A 83 -7.55 16.56 -3.13
CA ASN A 83 -7.65 15.33 -2.38
C ASN A 83 -7.73 14.07 -3.27
N VAL A 84 -8.26 14.19 -4.49
CA VAL A 84 -8.25 13.11 -5.47
C VAL A 84 -6.81 12.76 -5.84
N LEU A 85 -5.98 13.78 -6.11
CA LEU A 85 -4.58 13.58 -6.49
C LEU A 85 -3.73 13.09 -5.31
N ILE A 86 -3.97 13.63 -4.11
CA ILE A 86 -3.30 13.18 -2.88
C ILE A 86 -3.54 11.69 -2.65
N ARG A 87 -4.78 11.23 -2.80
CA ARG A 87 -5.11 9.81 -2.62
C ARG A 87 -4.61 8.96 -3.79
N MET A 88 -4.81 9.43 -5.02
CA MET A 88 -4.40 8.73 -6.23
C MET A 88 -2.89 8.43 -6.21
N PHE A 89 -2.08 9.47 -6.02
CA PHE A 89 -0.62 9.37 -6.04
C PHE A 89 0.01 9.14 -4.66
N ARG A 90 -0.80 8.95 -3.60
CA ARG A 90 -0.35 8.72 -2.21
C ARG A 90 0.63 9.79 -1.73
N LEU A 91 0.31 11.05 -2.00
CA LEU A 91 1.19 12.19 -1.77
C LEU A 91 1.26 12.57 -0.29
N ASP A 92 2.46 12.90 0.17
CA ASP A 92 2.61 13.75 1.36
C ASP A 92 2.19 15.17 1.00
N TYR A 93 1.57 15.88 1.94
CA TYR A 93 1.17 17.26 1.71
C TYR A 93 1.25 18.10 2.98
N ASN A 94 1.36 19.41 2.78
CA ASN A 94 1.20 20.39 3.84
C ASN A 94 0.50 21.62 3.28
N TYR A 95 -0.37 22.19 4.10
CA TYR A 95 -1.01 23.47 3.81
C TYR A 95 -0.63 24.49 4.88
N ASP A 96 0.07 25.53 4.46
CA ASP A 96 0.33 26.69 5.28
C ASP A 96 -0.79 27.70 5.08
N GLN A 97 -1.71 27.77 6.04
CA GLN A 97 -2.84 28.70 6.01
C GLN A 97 -2.39 30.17 6.01
N LYS A 98 -1.33 30.51 6.76
CA LYS A 98 -0.85 31.88 6.91
C LYS A 98 -0.29 32.40 5.59
N ASN A 99 0.53 31.59 4.93
CA ASN A 99 1.16 31.94 3.66
C ASN A 99 0.35 31.51 2.44
N ARG A 100 -0.83 30.91 2.66
CA ARG A 100 -1.72 30.35 1.62
C ARG A 100 -0.96 29.49 0.61
N SER A 101 0.03 28.75 1.11
CA SER A 101 0.95 27.94 0.33
C SER A 101 0.63 26.48 0.52
N PHE A 102 0.58 25.73 -0.57
CA PHE A 102 0.40 24.28 -0.56
C PHE A 102 1.64 23.64 -1.17
N TRP A 103 2.11 22.58 -0.55
CA TRP A 103 3.06 21.68 -1.21
C TRP A 103 2.60 20.25 -1.04
N PHE A 104 2.93 19.44 -2.04
CA PHE A 104 2.86 18.00 -1.92
C PHE A 104 4.08 17.35 -2.54
N LYS A 105 4.38 16.15 -2.08
CA LYS A 105 5.55 15.39 -2.49
C LYS A 105 5.13 13.97 -2.79
N THR A 106 5.58 13.47 -3.94
CA THR A 106 5.41 12.06 -4.25
C THR A 106 6.29 11.22 -3.33
N ARG A 107 5.70 10.15 -2.79
CA ARG A 107 6.44 9.08 -2.11
C ARG A 107 7.03 8.10 -3.12
N LEU A 108 6.55 8.12 -4.37
CA LEU A 108 6.87 7.18 -5.44
C LEU A 108 7.66 7.92 -6.54
N PHE A 109 8.90 7.48 -6.79
CA PHE A 109 9.85 8.00 -7.80
C PHE A 109 10.40 9.43 -7.60
N GLU A 110 11.72 9.61 -7.76
CA GLU A 110 12.45 10.90 -7.93
C GLU A 110 12.09 12.08 -6.99
N GLN A 111 11.54 11.80 -5.80
CA GLN A 111 11.21 12.78 -4.74
C GLN A 111 10.58 14.10 -5.24
N GLN A 112 9.77 14.05 -6.31
CA GLN A 112 9.16 15.22 -6.92
C GLN A 112 8.22 15.91 -5.92
N GLN A 113 8.60 17.10 -5.49
CA GLN A 113 7.79 18.01 -4.70
C GLN A 113 7.22 19.08 -5.62
N LEU A 114 5.92 19.30 -5.57
CA LEU A 114 5.27 20.46 -6.19
C LEU A 114 4.82 21.42 -5.09
N SER A 115 4.99 22.71 -5.33
CA SER A 115 4.48 23.78 -4.46
C SER A 115 3.80 24.87 -5.28
N PHE A 116 2.77 25.49 -4.71
CA PHE A 116 2.07 26.63 -5.30
C PHE A 116 1.34 27.42 -4.22
N LYS A 117 1.03 28.67 -4.54
CA LYS A 117 0.22 29.57 -3.70
C LYS A 117 -1.18 29.69 -4.26
N LEU A 118 -2.16 29.75 -3.36
CA LEU A 118 -3.54 30.00 -3.76
C LEU A 118 -3.67 31.41 -4.34
N GLY A 119 -4.42 31.54 -5.43
CA GLY A 119 -4.60 32.80 -6.16
C GLY A 119 -3.49 33.12 -7.17
N GLU A 120 -2.40 32.37 -7.17
CA GLU A 120 -1.29 32.56 -8.10
C GLU A 120 -1.29 31.47 -9.19
N ARG A 121 -0.86 31.84 -10.40
CA ARG A 121 -0.66 30.88 -11.50
C ARG A 121 0.76 30.31 -11.53
N LYS A 122 1.56 30.55 -10.50
CA LYS A 122 2.96 30.10 -10.43
C LYS A 122 3.04 28.84 -9.58
N GLY A 123 3.72 27.83 -10.12
CA GLY A 123 4.10 26.61 -9.41
C GLY A 123 5.60 26.40 -9.44
N GLU A 124 6.09 25.61 -8.49
CA GLU A 124 7.47 25.16 -8.40
C GLU A 124 7.52 23.64 -8.27
N SER A 125 8.50 23.04 -8.92
CA SER A 125 8.73 21.60 -8.95
C SER A 125 10.18 21.34 -8.53
N ASN A 126 10.40 20.43 -7.59
CA ASN A 126 11.72 20.10 -7.06
C ASN A 126 11.89 18.59 -6.96
N ASN A 127 12.91 18.03 -7.61
CA ASN A 127 13.25 16.59 -7.57
C ASN A 127 14.43 16.27 -6.64
N GLY A 128 14.82 17.20 -5.77
CA GLY A 128 16.00 17.10 -4.89
C GLY A 128 17.32 17.51 -5.55
N LEU A 129 17.36 17.65 -6.88
CA LEU A 129 18.55 18.08 -7.64
C LEU A 129 18.38 19.48 -8.24
N LYS A 130 17.17 19.83 -8.65
CA LYS A 130 16.87 21.09 -9.32
C LYS A 130 15.46 21.57 -9.00
N ILE A 131 15.33 22.87 -8.77
CA ILE A 131 14.04 23.57 -8.72
C ILE A 131 13.73 24.12 -10.12
N ARG A 132 12.50 23.90 -10.58
CA ARG A 132 11.96 24.47 -11.81
C ARG A 132 10.65 25.18 -11.50
N THR A 133 10.40 26.31 -12.14
CA THR A 133 9.12 27.00 -12.08
C THR A 133 8.26 26.62 -13.28
N PHE A 134 6.96 26.62 -13.10
CA PHE A 134 5.98 26.40 -14.17
C PHE A 134 4.76 27.29 -13.98
N THR A 135 4.00 27.49 -15.05
CA THR A 135 2.77 28.29 -15.03
C THR A 135 1.56 27.37 -15.11
N LEU A 136 0.64 27.57 -14.19
CA LEU A 136 -0.66 26.92 -14.13
C LEU A 136 -1.65 27.59 -15.10
N SER A 137 -2.46 26.78 -15.76
CA SER A 137 -3.56 27.18 -16.63
C SER A 137 -4.67 27.94 -15.88
N ALA A 138 -4.81 27.72 -14.57
CA ALA A 138 -5.64 28.49 -13.66
C ALA A 138 -5.03 28.57 -12.26
N ALA A 139 -5.30 29.65 -11.52
CA ALA A 139 -4.84 29.76 -10.14
C ALA A 139 -5.58 28.77 -9.22
N PRO A 140 -4.89 28.03 -8.35
CA PRO A 140 -5.51 27.21 -7.31
C PRO A 140 -6.29 28.08 -6.33
N PHE A 141 -7.41 27.58 -5.83
CA PHE A 141 -8.21 28.31 -4.84
C PHE A 141 -9.09 27.39 -4.00
N GLU A 142 -9.56 27.91 -2.87
CA GLU A 142 -10.45 27.16 -1.99
C GLU A 142 -11.92 27.35 -2.39
N LYS A 143 -12.67 26.25 -2.46
CA LYS A 143 -14.11 26.23 -2.71
C LYS A 143 -14.76 25.26 -1.75
N LYS A 144 -15.63 25.76 -0.87
CA LYS A 144 -16.39 24.95 0.11
C LYS A 144 -15.49 24.01 0.93
N GLY A 145 -14.38 24.53 1.47
CA GLY A 145 -13.43 23.76 2.28
C GLY A 145 -12.56 22.77 1.49
N SER A 146 -12.53 22.84 0.15
CA SER A 146 -11.62 22.06 -0.68
C SER A 146 -10.75 22.93 -1.55
N LEU A 147 -9.45 22.61 -1.59
CA LEU A 147 -8.52 23.22 -2.51
C LEU A 147 -8.75 22.66 -3.92
N MET A 148 -9.18 23.53 -4.83
CA MET A 148 -9.38 23.25 -6.24
C MET A 148 -8.13 23.63 -7.03
N VAL A 149 -7.64 22.70 -7.84
CA VAL A 149 -6.44 22.87 -8.67
C VAL A 149 -6.78 22.63 -10.15
N PRO A 150 -6.05 23.25 -11.09
CA PRO A 150 -6.16 22.90 -12.50
C PRO A 150 -5.64 21.48 -12.70
N LEU A 151 -6.58 20.56 -12.96
CA LEU A 151 -6.33 19.12 -12.82
C LEU A 151 -5.21 18.64 -13.74
N ARG A 152 -5.25 19.04 -15.02
CA ARG A 152 -4.28 18.63 -16.04
C ARG A 152 -2.86 19.03 -15.65
N ASP A 153 -2.66 20.30 -15.31
CA ASP A 153 -1.32 20.84 -15.01
C ASP A 153 -0.68 20.05 -13.86
N ILE A 154 -1.43 19.78 -12.80
CA ILE A 154 -0.89 19.05 -11.65
C ILE A 154 -0.60 17.58 -12.00
N VAL A 155 -1.51 16.92 -12.71
CA VAL A 155 -1.33 15.53 -13.12
C VAL A 155 -0.08 15.38 -13.98
N GLU A 156 0.10 16.24 -14.98
CA GLU A 156 1.23 16.16 -15.91
C GLU A 156 2.56 16.48 -15.19
N GLN A 157 2.58 17.41 -14.24
CA GLN A 157 3.76 17.70 -13.41
C GLN A 157 4.12 16.53 -12.45
N LEU A 158 3.15 15.69 -12.10
CA LEU A 158 3.36 14.43 -11.40
C LEU A 158 3.67 13.26 -12.35
N GLY A 159 3.86 13.54 -13.64
CA GLY A 159 4.13 12.56 -14.71
C GLY A 159 2.90 11.83 -15.22
N GLY A 160 1.74 11.98 -14.59
CA GLY A 160 0.52 11.27 -14.97
C GLY A 160 -0.01 11.68 -16.35
N LYS A 161 -0.87 10.83 -16.88
CA LYS A 161 -1.63 11.06 -18.12
C LYS A 161 -3.09 11.27 -17.78
N ILE A 162 -3.73 12.18 -18.51
CA ILE A 162 -5.14 12.52 -18.37
C ILE A 162 -5.84 12.44 -19.73
N SER A 163 -7.00 11.80 -19.76
CA SER A 163 -7.91 11.81 -20.91
C SER A 163 -9.30 12.27 -20.50
N TYR A 164 -10.03 12.85 -21.46
CA TYR A 164 -11.39 13.33 -21.29
C TYR A 164 -12.27 12.75 -22.39
N ASP A 165 -13.41 12.19 -21.99
CA ASP A 165 -14.46 11.75 -22.90
C ASP A 165 -15.58 12.79 -22.89
N ALA A 166 -15.75 13.48 -24.02
CA ALA A 166 -16.74 14.55 -24.16
C ALA A 166 -18.20 14.03 -24.12
N LYS A 167 -18.46 12.78 -24.51
CA LYS A 167 -19.81 12.20 -24.54
C LYS A 167 -20.28 11.87 -23.12
N THR A 168 -19.41 11.24 -22.33
CA THR A 168 -19.73 10.80 -20.97
C THR A 168 -19.39 11.85 -19.91
N LYS A 169 -18.63 12.88 -20.29
CA LYS A 169 -18.01 13.88 -19.40
C LYS A 169 -17.08 13.25 -18.36
N GLU A 170 -16.55 12.08 -18.67
CA GLU A 170 -15.61 11.36 -17.80
C GLU A 170 -14.19 11.84 -18.03
N ILE A 171 -13.47 11.98 -16.93
CA ILE A 171 -12.05 12.29 -16.89
C ILE A 171 -11.35 11.07 -16.32
N ARG A 172 -10.38 10.52 -17.07
CA ARG A 172 -9.59 9.37 -16.65
C ARG A 172 -8.16 9.79 -16.46
N ILE A 173 -7.60 9.48 -15.30
CA ILE A 173 -6.23 9.78 -14.93
C ILE A 173 -5.49 8.47 -14.72
N LYS A 174 -4.26 8.39 -15.22
CA LYS A 174 -3.33 7.29 -14.98
C LYS A 174 -1.97 7.86 -14.56
N GLY A 175 -1.41 7.40 -13.45
CA GLY A 175 -0.08 7.75 -13.00
C GLY A 175 1.01 7.03 -13.78
N VAL A 176 2.26 7.38 -13.52
CA VAL A 176 3.45 6.67 -14.01
C VAL A 176 3.87 5.64 -12.98
N ASP A 177 3.13 4.55 -12.88
CA ASP A 177 3.66 3.41 -12.15
C ASP A 177 4.74 2.78 -13.05
N LYS A 178 6.03 2.95 -12.71
CA LYS A 178 7.07 2.14 -13.38
C LYS A 178 6.71 0.68 -13.11
N PRO A 179 6.58 -0.16 -14.15
CA PRO A 179 6.20 -1.55 -13.95
C PRO A 179 7.24 -2.23 -13.06
N VAL A 180 6.77 -2.80 -11.96
CA VAL A 180 7.60 -3.59 -11.04
C VAL A 180 7.70 -5.04 -11.50
N THR A 181 6.68 -5.50 -12.23
CA THR A 181 6.57 -6.82 -12.82
C THR A 181 6.88 -6.79 -14.31
N ASP A 182 7.32 -7.93 -14.84
CA ASP A 182 7.43 -8.18 -16.26
C ASP A 182 6.07 -8.60 -16.83
N SER A 183 5.70 -8.04 -17.99
CA SER A 183 4.42 -8.34 -18.64
C SER A 183 4.45 -9.61 -19.48
N LYS A 184 5.65 -10.14 -19.78
CA LYS A 184 5.85 -11.32 -20.61
C LYS A 184 6.09 -12.54 -19.74
N TYR A 185 7.08 -12.47 -18.83
CA TYR A 185 7.57 -13.64 -18.13
C TYR A 185 6.91 -13.88 -16.77
N ARG A 186 6.76 -15.16 -16.43
CA ARG A 186 6.28 -15.66 -15.14
C ARG A 186 7.28 -16.66 -14.58
N ILE A 187 7.27 -16.79 -13.26
CA ILE A 187 8.07 -17.77 -12.53
C ILE A 187 7.10 -18.57 -11.67
N GLY A 188 7.35 -19.86 -11.51
CA GLY A 188 6.52 -20.72 -10.68
C GLY A 188 7.23 -22.01 -10.34
N ASP A 189 6.54 -22.82 -9.57
CA ASP A 189 6.97 -24.14 -9.13
C ASP A 189 5.85 -25.13 -9.45
N SER A 190 6.10 -26.07 -10.37
CA SER A 190 5.11 -27.08 -10.71
C SER A 190 4.83 -28.04 -9.54
N SER A 191 5.85 -28.39 -8.76
CA SER A 191 5.75 -29.32 -7.62
C SER A 191 4.84 -28.76 -6.53
N ASN A 192 4.90 -27.44 -6.29
CA ASN A 192 4.07 -26.73 -5.32
C ASN A 192 2.87 -26.00 -5.94
N SER A 193 2.69 -26.11 -7.25
CA SER A 193 1.56 -25.58 -8.01
C SER A 193 1.31 -24.08 -7.79
N TRP A 194 2.33 -23.23 -7.98
CA TRP A 194 2.14 -21.78 -7.95
C TRP A 194 2.84 -21.07 -9.10
N SER A 195 2.40 -19.86 -9.43
CA SER A 195 3.10 -18.98 -10.36
C SER A 195 2.84 -17.50 -10.06
N ILE A 196 3.78 -16.64 -10.45
CA ILE A 196 3.72 -15.19 -10.29
C ILE A 196 4.40 -14.49 -11.48
N ALA A 197 4.06 -13.23 -11.77
CA ALA A 197 4.83 -12.47 -12.75
C ALA A 197 6.28 -12.30 -12.29
N ALA A 198 7.23 -12.37 -13.22
CA ALA A 198 8.63 -12.13 -12.91
C ALA A 198 8.88 -10.65 -12.58
N PRO A 199 9.97 -10.29 -11.87
CA PRO A 199 10.40 -8.90 -11.72
C PRO A 199 10.66 -8.21 -13.06
N LYS A 200 10.41 -6.91 -13.14
CA LYS A 200 10.72 -6.14 -14.34
C LYS A 200 12.20 -6.23 -14.68
N GLY A 201 12.52 -6.55 -15.94
CA GLY A 201 13.90 -6.71 -16.39
C GLY A 201 14.49 -8.10 -16.08
N PHE A 202 13.66 -9.02 -15.58
CA PHE A 202 13.99 -10.42 -15.43
C PHE A 202 14.49 -11.02 -16.74
N LYS A 203 15.55 -11.83 -16.62
CA LYS A 203 16.18 -12.54 -17.72
C LYS A 203 16.12 -14.02 -17.40
N PRO A 204 15.49 -14.87 -18.24
CA PRO A 204 15.36 -16.30 -17.97
C PRO A 204 16.66 -16.99 -17.57
N GLU A 205 17.77 -16.62 -18.19
CA GLU A 205 19.10 -17.15 -17.88
C GLU A 205 19.59 -16.85 -16.45
N SER A 206 18.95 -15.93 -15.72
CA SER A 206 19.29 -15.65 -14.32
C SER A 206 18.65 -16.62 -13.32
N LEU A 207 17.68 -17.45 -13.73
CA LEU A 207 17.06 -18.44 -12.82
C LEU A 207 18.02 -19.53 -12.35
N ALA A 208 19.00 -19.88 -13.18
CA ALA A 208 19.99 -20.93 -12.86
C ALA A 208 20.91 -20.56 -11.68
N LYS A 209 20.82 -19.33 -11.15
CA LYS A 209 21.52 -18.88 -9.94
C LYS A 209 20.55 -18.93 -8.77
N LYS A 210 20.30 -20.15 -8.31
CA LYS A 210 19.46 -20.47 -7.16
C LYS A 210 19.94 -19.69 -5.92
N GLU A 211 19.22 -18.65 -5.52
CA GLU A 211 19.37 -18.04 -4.20
C GLU A 211 18.51 -18.86 -3.22
N ASP A 212 18.96 -20.09 -2.95
CA ASP A 212 18.29 -20.99 -2.01
C ASP A 212 18.43 -20.45 -0.58
N CYS A 213 17.30 -20.24 0.07
CA CYS A 213 17.22 -20.45 1.51
C CYS A 213 16.53 -21.81 1.75
N ASP A 214 16.81 -22.46 2.88
CA ASP A 214 16.32 -23.82 3.15
C ASP A 214 14.77 -23.87 3.07
N GLY A 215 14.25 -24.63 2.11
CA GLY A 215 12.81 -24.74 1.83
C GLY A 215 12.16 -23.50 1.19
N CYS A 216 12.92 -22.60 0.59
CA CYS A 216 12.40 -21.39 -0.05
C CYS A 216 13.04 -21.10 -1.41
N PHE A 217 12.35 -20.29 -2.21
CA PHE A 217 12.89 -19.70 -3.43
C PHE A 217 12.93 -18.18 -3.30
N ALA A 218 14.08 -17.56 -3.56
CA ALA A 218 14.22 -16.11 -3.58
C ALA A 218 14.48 -15.57 -5.00
N ILE A 219 13.87 -14.44 -5.31
CA ILE A 219 14.22 -13.65 -6.49
C ILE A 219 14.31 -12.17 -6.15
N SER A 220 15.38 -11.54 -6.62
CA SER A 220 15.64 -10.12 -6.42
C SER A 220 15.22 -9.29 -7.63
N GLY A 221 14.82 -8.05 -7.37
CA GLY A 221 14.41 -7.08 -8.39
C GLY A 221 14.74 -5.66 -7.97
N SER A 222 14.36 -4.67 -8.79
CA SER A 222 14.53 -3.26 -8.45
C SER A 222 13.37 -2.42 -8.93
N ALA A 223 12.89 -1.55 -8.05
CA ALA A 223 11.87 -0.55 -8.31
C ALA A 223 12.53 0.83 -8.39
N GLY A 224 13.03 1.19 -9.57
CA GLY A 224 13.93 2.35 -9.68
C GLY A 224 15.28 2.05 -9.04
N ASP A 225 15.69 2.86 -8.06
CA ASP A 225 16.92 2.71 -7.27
C ASP A 225 16.73 1.86 -6.00
N ARG A 226 15.54 1.29 -5.81
CA ARG A 226 15.18 0.51 -4.61
C ARG A 226 15.22 -0.98 -4.91
N PRO A 227 16.26 -1.72 -4.47
CA PRO A 227 16.24 -3.17 -4.57
C PRO A 227 15.15 -3.75 -3.65
N TYR A 228 14.65 -4.92 -4.03
CA TYR A 228 13.77 -5.73 -3.20
C TYR A 228 14.04 -7.20 -3.48
N SER A 229 13.68 -8.05 -2.52
CA SER A 229 13.66 -9.50 -2.69
C SER A 229 12.26 -10.04 -2.45
N LEU A 230 11.84 -10.98 -3.28
CA LEU A 230 10.65 -11.80 -3.08
C LEU A 230 11.11 -13.18 -2.64
N ILE A 231 10.62 -13.65 -1.51
CA ILE A 231 10.95 -14.95 -0.96
C ILE A 231 9.67 -15.75 -0.88
N PHE A 232 9.67 -16.94 -1.47
CA PHE A 232 8.55 -17.84 -1.57
C PHE A 232 8.83 -19.07 -0.75
N SER A 233 7.91 -19.43 0.14
CA SER A 233 7.90 -20.74 0.78
C SER A 233 6.50 -21.34 0.72
N VAL A 234 6.47 -22.67 0.63
CA VAL A 234 5.23 -23.45 0.63
C VAL A 234 5.33 -24.47 1.74
N SER A 235 4.31 -24.51 2.59
CA SER A 235 4.14 -25.56 3.59
C SER A 235 2.81 -26.27 3.38
N GLU A 236 2.64 -27.41 4.03
CA GLU A 236 1.40 -28.16 4.01
C GLU A 236 0.70 -28.12 5.37
N SER A 237 -0.63 -28.03 5.34
CA SER A 237 -1.50 -28.19 6.49
C SER A 237 -2.65 -29.14 6.14
N SER A 238 -2.92 -30.07 7.06
CA SER A 238 -4.06 -30.98 6.95
C SER A 238 -5.39 -30.31 7.30
N SER A 239 -5.34 -29.14 7.93
CA SER A 239 -6.52 -28.39 8.37
C SER A 239 -6.74 -27.16 7.49
N SER A 240 -8.00 -26.80 7.24
CA SER A 240 -8.33 -25.53 6.61
C SER A 240 -8.26 -24.43 7.67
N LEU A 241 -7.32 -23.50 7.50
CA LEU A 241 -7.10 -22.37 8.38
C LEU A 241 -7.85 -21.15 7.84
N THR A 242 -8.39 -20.35 8.74
CA THR A 242 -8.91 -19.02 8.41
C THR A 242 -7.76 -18.04 8.15
N PRO A 243 -7.97 -16.95 7.40
CA PRO A 243 -6.97 -15.89 7.24
C PRO A 243 -6.42 -15.38 8.58
N LYS A 244 -7.27 -15.29 9.61
CA LYS A 244 -6.84 -14.90 10.95
C LYS A 244 -5.89 -15.91 11.59
N GLN A 245 -6.16 -17.20 11.47
CA GLN A 245 -5.25 -18.25 11.97
C GLN A 245 -3.91 -18.23 11.22
N LEU A 246 -3.93 -18.05 9.89
CA LEU A 246 -2.70 -17.86 9.11
C LEU A 246 -1.90 -16.64 9.59
N GLN A 247 -2.58 -15.55 9.93
CA GLN A 247 -1.96 -14.35 10.49
C GLN A 247 -1.31 -14.63 11.86
N GLU A 248 -2.02 -15.31 12.75
CA GLU A 248 -1.53 -15.70 14.09
C GLU A 248 -0.31 -16.62 13.98
N GLU A 249 -0.34 -17.62 13.08
CA GLU A 249 0.80 -18.50 12.81
C GLU A 249 2.00 -17.73 12.23
N THR A 250 1.75 -16.81 11.30
CA THR A 250 2.80 -15.95 10.73
C THR A 250 3.50 -15.14 11.83
N ILE A 251 2.72 -14.52 12.73
CA ILE A 251 3.25 -13.73 13.85
C ILE A 251 4.02 -14.62 14.83
N ALA A 252 3.53 -15.82 15.12
CA ALA A 252 4.18 -16.76 16.04
C ALA A 252 5.56 -17.24 15.54
N GLN A 253 5.81 -17.21 14.23
CA GLN A 253 7.08 -17.61 13.62
C GLN A 253 8.10 -16.45 13.48
N LEU A 254 7.69 -15.21 13.78
CA LEU A 254 8.60 -14.06 13.69
C LEU A 254 9.74 -14.18 14.70
N LYS A 255 10.94 -13.78 14.29
CA LYS A 255 12.09 -13.69 15.20
C LYS A 255 11.83 -12.58 16.24
N PRO A 256 12.36 -12.70 17.47
CA PRO A 256 12.20 -11.66 18.50
C PRO A 256 12.69 -10.26 18.08
N SER A 257 13.61 -10.18 17.12
CA SER A 257 14.13 -8.93 16.56
C SER A 257 13.22 -8.27 15.51
N GLN A 258 12.14 -8.95 15.11
CA GLN A 258 11.16 -8.43 14.16
C GLN A 258 9.98 -7.83 14.92
N VAL A 259 9.75 -6.54 14.71
CA VAL A 259 8.65 -5.81 15.32
C VAL A 259 7.50 -5.73 14.33
N VAL A 260 6.31 -6.21 14.72
CA VAL A 260 5.09 -6.06 13.92
C VAL A 260 4.69 -4.59 13.90
N MET A 261 4.55 -4.05 12.69
CA MET A 261 4.11 -2.67 12.46
C MET A 261 2.61 -2.59 12.18
N GLU A 262 2.11 -3.55 11.41
CA GLU A 262 0.72 -3.62 10.98
C GLU A 262 0.38 -5.09 10.67
N SER A 263 -0.87 -5.47 10.93
CA SER A 263 -1.46 -6.70 10.41
C SER A 263 -2.83 -6.39 9.80
N ARG A 264 -3.12 -6.99 8.64
CA ARG A 264 -4.36 -6.74 7.88
C ARG A 264 -4.72 -7.94 7.00
N PHE A 265 -5.88 -7.88 6.35
CA PHE A 265 -6.29 -8.82 5.31
C PHE A 265 -6.34 -8.11 3.96
N ALA A 266 -6.05 -8.80 2.87
CA ALA A 266 -6.06 -8.22 1.54
C ALA A 266 -6.61 -9.19 0.50
N LYS A 267 -7.72 -8.82 -0.16
CA LYS A 267 -8.24 -9.62 -1.28
C LYS A 267 -7.50 -9.34 -2.56
N GLN A 268 -7.04 -10.42 -3.20
CA GLN A 268 -6.33 -10.45 -4.48
C GLN A 268 -6.98 -11.48 -5.40
N PRO A 269 -6.61 -11.55 -6.69
CA PRO A 269 -7.19 -12.52 -7.61
C PRO A 269 -7.07 -13.99 -7.14
N ALA A 270 -6.01 -14.35 -6.41
CA ALA A 270 -5.83 -15.69 -5.85
C ALA A 270 -6.70 -15.98 -4.61
N GLY A 271 -7.28 -14.96 -3.98
CA GLY A 271 -8.09 -15.08 -2.77
C GLY A 271 -7.75 -14.01 -1.72
N GLU A 272 -8.21 -14.24 -0.49
CA GLU A 272 -7.93 -13.35 0.63
C GLU A 272 -6.64 -13.76 1.33
N PHE A 273 -5.68 -12.83 1.39
CA PHE A 273 -4.42 -13.00 2.07
C PHE A 273 -4.50 -12.47 3.51
N SER A 274 -3.81 -13.15 4.42
CA SER A 274 -3.29 -12.53 5.62
C SER A 274 -2.02 -11.74 5.27
N VAL A 275 -1.92 -10.52 5.79
CA VAL A 275 -0.75 -9.66 5.59
C VAL A 275 -0.20 -9.21 6.93
N VAL A 276 1.11 -9.43 7.15
CA VAL A 276 1.84 -8.97 8.34
C VAL A 276 3.03 -8.14 7.90
N SER A 277 3.07 -6.87 8.30
CA SER A 277 4.18 -5.97 8.08
C SER A 277 5.09 -5.92 9.29
N THR A 278 6.39 -6.05 9.08
CA THR A 278 7.39 -6.00 10.16
C THR A 278 8.55 -5.06 9.82
N SER A 279 9.19 -4.54 10.86
CA SER A 279 10.52 -3.93 10.79
C SER A 279 11.52 -4.77 11.58
N TRP A 280 12.72 -4.92 11.06
CA TRP A 280 13.84 -5.57 11.72
C TRP A 280 15.04 -4.63 11.76
N ASN A 281 15.53 -4.33 12.95
CA ASN A 281 16.74 -3.54 13.12
C ASN A 281 17.97 -4.45 13.01
N ASN A 282 18.78 -4.21 12.00
CA ASN A 282 20.15 -4.71 11.90
C ASN A 282 21.13 -3.64 12.38
N ALA A 283 22.39 -4.04 12.64
CA ALA A 283 23.41 -3.16 13.23
C ALA A 283 23.63 -1.84 12.46
N PHE A 284 23.32 -1.81 11.16
CA PHE A 284 23.55 -0.65 10.28
C PHE A 284 22.36 -0.30 9.36
N SER A 285 21.25 -1.03 9.43
CA SER A 285 20.08 -0.80 8.58
C SER A 285 18.79 -1.27 9.26
N ILE A 286 17.65 -0.77 8.78
CA ILE A 286 16.34 -1.30 9.15
C ILE A 286 15.82 -2.04 7.93
N GLN A 287 15.46 -3.32 8.07
CA GLN A 287 14.81 -4.08 7.01
C GLN A 287 13.30 -4.06 7.24
N TYR A 288 12.53 -3.87 6.17
CA TYR A 288 11.08 -3.95 6.21
C TYR A 288 10.62 -5.16 5.43
N ASN A 289 9.88 -6.04 6.10
CA ASN A 289 9.33 -7.25 5.49
C ASN A 289 7.81 -7.19 5.50
N GLU A 290 7.19 -7.66 4.43
CA GLU A 290 5.74 -7.89 4.38
C GLU A 290 5.46 -9.33 3.99
N TYR A 291 4.80 -10.05 4.90
CA TYR A 291 4.42 -11.45 4.76
C TYR A 291 3.01 -11.52 4.20
N TRP A 292 2.85 -12.15 3.04
CA TRP A 292 1.58 -12.42 2.40
C TRP A 292 1.31 -13.92 2.45
N THR A 293 0.34 -14.33 3.26
CA THR A 293 0.00 -15.74 3.47
C THR A 293 -1.41 -16.07 3.00
N ILE A 294 -1.53 -17.15 2.22
CA ILE A 294 -2.83 -17.69 1.76
C ILE A 294 -2.78 -19.22 1.76
N GLN A 295 -3.90 -19.86 2.07
CA GLN A 295 -4.05 -21.31 1.92
C GLN A 295 -4.92 -21.64 0.71
N ALA A 296 -4.48 -22.58 -0.11
CA ALA A 296 -5.31 -23.22 -1.13
C ALA A 296 -5.21 -24.75 -1.01
N GLY A 297 -6.35 -25.39 -0.70
CA GLY A 297 -6.37 -26.80 -0.34
C GLY A 297 -5.48 -27.07 0.87
N LYS A 298 -4.53 -28.01 0.74
CA LYS A 298 -3.59 -28.35 1.80
C LYS A 298 -2.34 -27.46 1.83
N ARG A 299 -2.13 -26.60 0.84
CA ARG A 299 -0.89 -25.82 0.73
C ARG A 299 -1.08 -24.42 1.28
N ILE A 300 -0.13 -23.99 2.11
CA ILE A 300 0.01 -22.63 2.60
C ILE A 300 1.16 -22.00 1.84
N TYR A 301 0.84 -20.94 1.10
CA TYR A 301 1.80 -20.14 0.36
C TYR A 301 2.17 -18.93 1.21
N SER A 302 3.46 -18.73 1.46
CA SER A 302 4.00 -17.54 2.11
C SER A 302 4.91 -16.81 1.13
N ILE A 303 4.53 -15.58 0.78
CA ILE A 303 5.36 -14.69 -0.03
C ILE A 303 5.83 -13.54 0.86
N VAL A 304 7.14 -13.39 1.00
CA VAL A 304 7.76 -12.31 1.76
C VAL A 304 8.37 -11.30 0.80
N ILE A 305 7.95 -10.05 0.90
CA ILE A 305 8.60 -8.94 0.22
C ILE A 305 9.53 -8.27 1.22
N SER A 306 10.83 -8.27 0.92
CA SER A 306 11.86 -7.66 1.76
C SER A 306 12.51 -6.46 1.10
N GLN A 307 12.69 -5.37 1.86
CA GLN A 307 13.40 -4.16 1.43
C GLN A 307 14.24 -3.56 2.54
N ASP A 308 15.49 -3.22 2.22
CA ASP A 308 16.40 -2.55 3.16
C ASP A 308 16.21 -1.03 3.18
N ASN A 309 16.35 -0.45 4.37
CA ASN A 309 16.31 1.00 4.61
C ASN A 309 17.67 1.66 4.53
N TYR A 310 17.91 2.30 3.40
CA TYR A 310 18.95 3.31 3.26
C TYR A 310 18.41 4.69 3.73
N GLY A 311 18.41 4.89 5.05
CA GLY A 311 18.48 6.21 5.71
C GLY A 311 17.30 7.19 5.61
N ASN A 312 16.27 6.94 4.80
CA ASN A 312 15.35 8.01 4.38
C ASN A 312 13.88 7.83 4.84
N GLY A 313 13.57 6.83 5.69
CA GLY A 313 12.27 6.73 6.39
C GLY A 313 11.01 6.55 5.53
N ARG A 314 11.14 6.17 4.25
CA ARG A 314 10.07 6.25 3.23
C ARG A 314 9.72 4.93 2.53
N ILE A 315 9.96 3.79 3.19
CA ILE A 315 9.88 2.47 2.52
C ILE A 315 8.46 1.88 2.47
N VAL A 316 7.61 2.19 3.44
CA VAL A 316 6.29 1.55 3.56
C VAL A 316 5.45 1.70 2.28
N GLY A 317 5.37 2.92 1.71
CA GLY A 317 4.56 3.16 0.51
C GLY A 317 5.10 2.50 -0.77
N GLU A 318 6.42 2.41 -0.92
CA GLU A 318 7.06 1.77 -2.07
C GLU A 318 6.97 0.24 -1.97
N ARG A 319 7.19 -0.29 -0.76
CA ARG A 319 7.02 -1.71 -0.44
C ARG A 319 5.62 -2.19 -0.76
N ASP A 320 4.60 -1.48 -0.27
CA ASP A 320 3.20 -1.84 -0.52
C ASP A 320 2.90 -1.82 -2.03
N ARG A 321 3.46 -0.86 -2.78
CA ARG A 321 3.33 -0.82 -4.25
C ARG A 321 3.92 -2.07 -4.90
N ILE A 322 5.13 -2.44 -4.51
CA ILE A 322 5.83 -3.62 -5.03
C ILE A 322 5.04 -4.89 -4.70
N ALA A 323 4.70 -5.07 -3.43
CA ALA A 323 3.99 -6.25 -2.95
C ALA A 323 2.68 -6.46 -3.72
N LEU A 324 1.84 -5.43 -3.80
CA LEU A 324 0.55 -5.53 -4.47
C LEU A 324 0.68 -5.76 -5.98
N ALA A 325 1.67 -5.15 -6.66
CA ALA A 325 1.93 -5.43 -8.07
C ALA A 325 2.24 -6.92 -8.33
N PHE A 326 2.93 -7.59 -7.40
CA PHE A 326 3.19 -9.03 -7.49
C PHE A 326 1.96 -9.86 -7.11
N MET A 327 1.30 -9.53 -6.01
CA MET A 327 0.16 -10.29 -5.48
C MET A 327 -1.05 -10.28 -6.43
N GLU A 328 -1.23 -9.21 -7.22
CA GLU A 328 -2.22 -9.17 -8.31
C GLU A 328 -1.98 -10.23 -9.39
N THR A 329 -0.75 -10.71 -9.53
CA THR A 329 -0.35 -11.66 -10.57
C THR A 329 -0.13 -13.08 -10.04
N PHE A 330 -0.14 -13.25 -8.71
CA PHE A 330 0.09 -14.53 -8.06
C PHE A 330 -1.10 -15.48 -8.33
N LYS A 331 -0.78 -16.76 -8.50
CA LYS A 331 -1.74 -17.83 -8.70
C LYS A 331 -1.33 -19.04 -7.87
N THR A 332 -2.29 -19.66 -7.19
CA THR A 332 -2.15 -20.98 -6.55
C THR A 332 -2.31 -22.11 -7.57
N SER A 333 -1.74 -21.92 -8.75
CA SER A 333 -1.74 -22.89 -9.85
C SER A 333 -0.51 -22.69 -10.74
N PHE A 334 -0.01 -23.78 -11.32
CA PHE A 334 1.04 -23.78 -12.34
C PHE A 334 0.46 -24.30 -13.67
N HIS A 335 0.81 -23.67 -14.80
CA HIS A 335 0.33 -24.06 -16.12
C HIS A 335 1.49 -24.42 -17.04
N SER A 336 1.83 -25.71 -17.10
CA SER A 336 3.01 -26.23 -17.83
C SER A 336 3.01 -25.97 -19.34
N GLY A 337 1.87 -25.57 -19.92
CA GLY A 337 1.77 -25.20 -21.34
C GLY A 337 2.15 -23.75 -21.65
N ASP A 338 2.43 -22.90 -20.67
CA ASP A 338 2.78 -21.49 -20.91
C ASP A 338 4.27 -21.34 -21.25
N PRO A 339 4.64 -20.99 -22.50
CA PRO A 339 6.04 -20.86 -22.90
C PRO A 339 6.77 -19.68 -22.23
N ASN A 340 6.05 -18.81 -21.52
CA ASN A 340 6.64 -17.71 -20.75
C ASN A 340 6.65 -17.98 -19.24
N LEU A 341 6.20 -19.15 -18.79
CA LEU A 341 6.28 -19.59 -17.40
C LEU A 341 7.51 -20.45 -17.21
N PHE A 342 8.42 -19.98 -16.38
CA PHE A 342 9.62 -20.72 -16.01
C PHE A 342 9.39 -21.49 -14.72
N ASP A 343 9.64 -22.79 -14.77
CA ASP A 343 9.57 -23.67 -13.61
C ASP A 343 10.90 -23.64 -12.84
N ILE A 344 10.84 -23.40 -11.53
CA ILE A 344 12.01 -23.46 -10.66
C ILE A 344 12.31 -24.88 -10.18
N TYR A 345 11.39 -25.83 -10.38
CA TYR A 345 11.58 -27.22 -9.97
C TYR A 345 12.36 -28.02 -11.03
N GLU A 346 12.14 -27.73 -12.32
CA GLU A 346 12.74 -28.47 -13.44
C GLU A 346 14.05 -27.85 -13.98
N ASN A 347 14.44 -26.66 -13.52
CA ASN A 347 15.69 -25.95 -13.86
C ASN A 347 16.73 -26.06 -12.75
#